data_AF-A0A381FA75-F1
#
_entry.id   AF-A0A381FA75-F1
#
_cell.length_a   1.000
_cell.length_b   1.000
_cell.length_c   1.000
_cell.angle_alpha   90.00
_cell.angle_beta   90.00
_cell.angle_gamma   90.00
#
_symmetry.space_group_name_H-M   'P 1'
#
loop_
_entity.id
_entity.type
_entity.pdbx_description
1 polymer ?
#
loop_
_entity_poly.entity_id
_entity_poly.type
_entity_poly.pdbx_seq_one_letter_code
_entity_poly.pdbx_strand_id
1 'polypeptide(L)'
;MENTLEKTPDLKMYDQVTEKFVEYMKKELEANFQKGDRNGQGGWLEVKDNKFWISELYYHVGKLQSAMMSNDIHRIEENCADIANLALMTLDVKIDLLKSE
;
A
#
# COMPACT_ATOMS: atom_id res chain seq x y z
N MET A 1 -18.52 20.71 -34.39
CA MET A 1 -17.47 21.16 -33.44
C MET A 1 -17.89 20.63 -32.08
N GLU A 2 -17.27 19.54 -31.63
CA GLU A 2 -17.47 19.03 -30.28
C GLU A 2 -16.86 20.02 -29.29
N ASN A 3 -17.71 20.53 -28.40
CA ASN A 3 -17.32 21.43 -27.34
C ASN A 3 -16.70 20.59 -26.22
N THR A 4 -15.38 20.39 -26.27
CA THR A 4 -14.62 19.78 -25.17
C THR A 4 -14.62 20.75 -24.00
N LEU A 5 -15.66 20.69 -23.16
CA LEU A 5 -15.63 21.27 -21.83
C LEU A 5 -14.40 20.69 -21.11
N GLU A 6 -13.41 21.54 -20.88
CA GLU A 6 -12.27 21.21 -20.02
C GLU A 6 -12.82 20.74 -18.68
N LYS A 7 -12.62 19.45 -18.37
CA LYS A 7 -12.97 18.90 -17.07
C LYS A 7 -12.04 19.53 -16.04
N THR A 8 -12.58 20.42 -15.22
CA THR A 8 -11.86 20.96 -14.07
C THR A 8 -11.65 19.85 -13.03
N PRO A 9 -10.44 19.72 -12.47
CA PRO A 9 -10.17 18.72 -11.43
C PRO A 9 -11.03 18.97 -10.18
N ASP A 10 -11.57 17.89 -9.61
CA ASP A 10 -12.34 17.93 -8.36
C ASP A 10 -11.40 17.88 -7.16
N LEU A 11 -10.81 19.05 -6.86
CA LEU A 11 -9.82 19.19 -5.80
C LEU A 11 -10.38 18.80 -4.43
N LYS A 12 -11.67 19.01 -4.18
CA LYS A 12 -12.30 18.66 -2.89
C LYS A 12 -12.36 17.14 -2.69
N MET A 13 -12.72 16.39 -3.73
CA MET A 13 -12.71 14.93 -3.67
C MET A 13 -11.28 14.40 -3.45
N TYR A 14 -10.29 15.01 -4.11
CA TYR A 14 -8.89 14.63 -3.93
C TYR A 14 -8.41 14.87 -2.50
N ASP A 15 -8.75 16.00 -1.89
CA ASP A 15 -8.40 16.30 -0.50
C ASP A 15 -9.00 15.25 0.45
N GLN A 16 -10.28 14.93 0.30
CA GLN A 16 -10.97 13.92 1.14
C GLN A 16 -10.34 12.52 1.04
N VAL A 17 -10.01 12.08 -0.18
CA VAL A 17 -9.36 10.78 -0.40
C VAL A 17 -7.94 10.79 0.16
N THR A 18 -7.20 11.88 -0.04
CA THR A 18 -5.81 12.02 0.42
C THR A 18 -5.73 12.03 1.95
N GLU A 19 -6.63 12.73 2.63
CA GLU A 19 -6.68 12.75 4.10
C GLU A 19 -6.88 11.35 4.69
N LYS A 20 -7.85 10.59 4.17
CA LYS A 20 -8.09 9.19 4.59
C LYS A 20 -6.87 8.30 4.31
N PHE A 21 -6.26 8.47 3.14
CA PHE A 21 -5.08 7.69 2.77
C PHE A 21 -3.91 7.97 3.73
N VAL A 22 -3.67 9.24 4.07
CA VAL A 22 -2.63 9.62 5.04
C VAL A 22 -2.93 9.04 6.43
N GLU A 23 -4.19 9.02 6.86
CA GLU A 23 -4.58 8.40 8.13
C GLU A 23 -4.23 6.91 8.15
N TYR A 24 -4.67 6.15 7.15
CA TYR A 24 -4.41 4.72 7.08
C TYR A 24 -2.91 4.42 6.93
N MET A 25 -2.18 5.19 6.12
CA MET A 25 -0.73 5.03 5.98
C MET A 25 0.01 5.24 7.30
N LYS A 26 -0.40 6.22 8.12
CA LYS A 26 0.18 6.42 9.46
C LYS A 26 -0.07 5.22 10.37
N LYS A 27 -1.28 4.65 10.34
CA LYS A 27 -1.61 3.43 11.11
C LYS A 27 -0.73 2.26 10.69
N GLU A 28 -0.52 2.06 9.39
CA GLU A 28 0.33 0.98 8.89
C GLU A 28 1.81 1.18 9.23
N LEU A 29 2.33 2.41 9.11
CA LEU A 29 3.70 2.72 9.52
C LEU A 29 3.92 2.53 11.03
N GLU A 30 2.93 2.87 11.85
CA GLU A 30 2.95 2.65 13.30
C GLU A 30 2.87 1.14 13.63
N ALA A 31 1.98 0.40 12.97
CA ALA A 31 1.88 -1.05 13.12
C ALA A 31 3.20 -1.75 12.74
N ASN A 32 3.84 -1.33 11.65
CA ASN A 32 5.15 -1.84 11.22
C ASN A 32 6.26 -1.51 12.22
N PHE A 33 6.19 -0.36 12.88
CA PHE A 33 7.11 -0.01 13.96
C PHE A 33 6.90 -0.90 15.20
N GLN A 34 5.64 -1.18 15.56
CA GLN A 34 5.29 -1.94 16.78
C GLN A 34 5.41 -3.47 16.63
N LYS A 35 5.27 -4.03 15.41
CA LYS A 35 5.35 -5.48 15.16
C LYS A 35 6.73 -6.11 15.39
N GLY A 36 7.72 -5.37 15.89
CA GLY A 36 8.97 -5.93 16.42
C GLY A 36 10.03 -6.32 15.38
N ASP A 37 9.72 -6.20 14.09
CA ASP A 37 10.51 -6.75 12.99
C ASP A 37 10.92 -5.68 11.96
N ARG A 38 11.09 -4.41 12.35
CA ARG A 38 11.71 -3.44 11.44
C ARG A 38 13.23 -3.64 11.37
N ASN A 39 13.87 -3.70 12.55
CA ASN A 39 15.33 -3.80 12.72
C ASN A 39 15.75 -5.07 13.50
N GLY A 40 14.81 -5.99 13.75
CA GLY A 40 15.02 -7.24 14.49
C GLY A 40 15.50 -8.39 13.60
N GLN A 41 15.91 -9.50 14.22
CA GLN A 41 16.29 -10.72 13.49
C GLN A 41 15.04 -11.36 12.87
N GLY A 42 14.94 -11.35 11.53
CA GLY A 42 13.70 -11.68 10.81
C GLY A 42 12.93 -10.44 10.34
N GLY A 43 13.48 -9.27 10.60
CA GLY A 43 12.88 -8.01 10.22
C GLY A 43 12.89 -7.71 8.74
N TRP A 44 11.98 -6.83 8.33
CA TRP A 44 11.69 -6.44 6.96
C TRP A 44 12.92 -5.79 6.30
N LEU A 45 13.76 -5.09 7.07
CA LEU A 45 15.04 -4.60 6.56
C LEU A 45 16.05 -5.72 6.27
N GLU A 46 16.02 -6.82 7.03
CA GLU A 46 16.92 -7.98 6.88
C GLU A 46 16.52 -8.91 5.73
N VAL A 47 15.27 -8.85 5.26
CA VAL A 47 14.81 -9.65 4.12
C VAL A 47 15.47 -9.16 2.83
N LYS A 48 16.34 -10.01 2.25
CA LYS A 48 17.05 -9.76 0.99
C LYS A 48 16.45 -10.48 -0.22
N ASP A 49 15.48 -11.38 -0.02
CA ASP A 49 14.85 -12.12 -1.11
C ASP A 49 13.73 -11.29 -1.76
N ASN A 50 13.88 -10.97 -3.04
CA ASN A 50 12.87 -10.29 -3.85
C ASN A 50 11.54 -11.02 -3.88
N LYS A 51 11.58 -12.36 -3.92
CA LYS A 51 10.35 -13.17 -4.04
C LYS A 51 9.46 -13.00 -2.83
N PHE A 52 10.03 -12.80 -1.64
CA PHE A 52 9.26 -12.53 -0.42
C PHE A 52 8.42 -11.26 -0.59
N TRP A 53 9.05 -10.13 -0.94
CA TRP A 53 8.37 -8.83 -1.06
C TRP A 53 7.25 -8.83 -2.10
N ILE A 54 7.50 -9.44 -3.25
CA ILE A 54 6.49 -9.56 -4.29
C ILE A 54 5.36 -10.51 -3.85
N SER A 55 5.68 -11.58 -3.13
CA SER A 55 4.66 -12.51 -2.61
C SER A 55 3.76 -11.86 -1.56
N GLU A 56 4.32 -11.03 -0.66
CA GLU A 56 3.55 -10.27 0.33
C GLU A 56 2.58 -9.29 -0.35
N LEU A 57 3.02 -8.58 -1.39
CA LEU A 57 2.12 -7.74 -2.19
C LEU A 57 0.94 -8.54 -2.76
N TYR A 58 1.21 -9.70 -3.38
CA TYR A 58 0.15 -10.56 -3.91
C TYR A 58 -0.78 -11.11 -2.82
N TYR A 59 -0.24 -11.43 -1.65
CA TYR A 59 -1.03 -11.88 -0.50
C TYR A 59 -2.05 -10.81 -0.07
N HIS A 60 -1.64 -9.55 0.05
CA HIS A 60 -2.55 -8.46 0.41
C HIS A 60 -3.55 -8.13 -0.70
N VAL A 61 -3.17 -8.26 -1.98
CA VAL A 61 -4.13 -8.19 -3.10
C VAL A 61 -5.19 -9.30 -2.99
N GLY A 62 -4.81 -10.52 -2.60
CA GLY A 62 -5.76 -11.60 -2.34
C GLY A 62 -6.73 -11.31 -1.19
N LYS A 63 -6.26 -10.66 -0.12
CA LYS A 63 -7.13 -10.17 0.97
C LYS A 63 -8.12 -9.11 0.46
N LEU A 64 -7.66 -8.16 -0.36
CA LEU A 64 -8.51 -7.15 -0.98
C LEU A 64 -9.59 -7.79 -1.85
N GLN A 65 -9.22 -8.76 -2.70
CA GLN A 65 -10.18 -9.48 -3.54
C GLN A 65 -11.25 -10.17 -2.67
N SER A 66 -10.84 -10.82 -1.59
CA SER A 66 -11.76 -11.48 -0.66
C SER A 66 -12.72 -10.48 0.00
N ALA A 67 -12.22 -9.31 0.43
CA ALA A 67 -13.03 -8.25 1.02
C ALA A 67 -14.05 -7.65 0.03
N MET A 68 -13.65 -7.49 -1.24
CA MET A 68 -14.55 -7.08 -2.33
C MET A 68 -15.69 -8.09 -2.54
N MET A 69 -15.37 -9.39 -2.54
CA MET A 69 -16.37 -10.45 -2.70
C MET A 69 -17.39 -10.49 -1.56
N SER A 70 -17.00 -10.07 -0.35
CA SER A 70 -17.88 -9.99 0.81
C SER A 70 -18.50 -8.60 1.06
N ASN A 71 -18.26 -7.61 0.19
CA ASN A 71 -18.64 -6.20 0.39
C ASN A 71 -18.21 -5.63 1.76
N ASP A 72 -17.04 -6.06 2.27
CA ASP A 72 -16.51 -5.57 3.54
C ASP A 72 -15.75 -4.25 3.30
N ILE A 73 -16.49 -3.14 3.35
CA ILE A 73 -15.96 -1.80 3.07
C ILE A 73 -14.78 -1.44 3.97
N HIS A 74 -14.82 -1.84 5.24
CA HIS A 74 -13.74 -1.54 6.17
C HIS A 74 -12.45 -2.26 5.77
N ARG A 75 -12.53 -3.56 5.46
CA ARG A 75 -11.37 -4.32 4.98
C ARG A 75 -10.90 -3.88 3.61
N ILE A 76 -11.78 -3.35 2.75
CA ILE A 76 -11.36 -2.78 1.47
C ILE A 76 -10.46 -1.56 1.73
N GLU A 77 -10.89 -0.63 2.58
CA GLU A 77 -10.09 0.55 2.91
C GLU A 77 -8.74 0.17 3.57
N GLU A 78 -8.74 -0.77 4.53
CA GLU A 78 -7.53 -1.27 5.19
C GLU A 78 -6.56 -1.94 4.20
N ASN A 79 -7.05 -2.90 3.39
CA ASN A 79 -6.19 -3.61 2.44
C ASN A 79 -5.63 -2.69 1.35
N CYS A 80 -6.37 -1.65 0.93
CA CYS A 80 -5.83 -0.65 0.01
C CYS A 80 -4.65 0.11 0.61
N ALA A 81 -4.72 0.45 1.90
CA ALA A 81 -3.62 1.10 2.60
C ALA A 81 -2.42 0.17 2.80
N ASP A 82 -2.65 -1.08 3.20
CA ASP A 82 -1.62 -2.13 3.31
C ASP A 82 -0.81 -2.23 2.02
N ILE A 83 -1.51 -2.38 0.88
CA ILE A 83 -0.87 -2.56 -0.43
C ILE A 83 -0.06 -1.32 -0.79
N ALA A 84 -0.60 -0.12 -0.56
CA ALA A 84 0.13 1.10 -0.86
C ALA A 84 1.38 1.28 0.02
N ASN A 85 1.31 0.89 1.29
CA ASN A 85 2.44 0.91 2.21
C ASN A 85 3.52 -0.11 1.78
N LEU A 86 3.11 -1.36 1.48
CA LEU A 86 4.01 -2.40 0.98
C LEU A 86 4.68 -1.99 -0.34
N ALA A 87 3.94 -1.36 -1.25
CA ALA A 87 4.47 -0.86 -2.51
C ALA A 87 5.51 0.25 -2.27
N LEU A 88 5.23 1.17 -1.34
CA LEU A 88 6.17 2.22 -0.96
C LEU A 88 7.42 1.63 -0.31
N MET A 89 7.29 0.69 0.62
CA MET A 89 8.44 0.01 1.26
C MET A 89 9.30 -0.74 0.23
N THR A 90 8.65 -1.41 -0.72
CA THR A 90 9.33 -2.10 -1.81
C THR A 90 10.13 -1.12 -2.67
N LEU A 91 9.55 0.04 -2.99
CA LEU A 91 10.21 1.09 -3.74
C LEU A 91 11.36 1.76 -2.97
N ASP A 92 11.14 2.09 -1.70
CA ASP A 92 12.07 2.85 -0.86
C ASP A 92 13.30 2.03 -0.44
N VAL A 93 13.07 0.78 -0.01
CA VAL A 93 14.14 0.00 0.65
C VAL A 93 14.66 -1.12 -0.25
N LYS A 94 13.84 -1.64 -1.17
CA LYS A 94 14.10 -2.92 -1.85
C LYS A 94 14.23 -2.80 -3.36
N ILE A 95 14.05 -1.62 -3.95
CA ILE A 95 14.07 -1.47 -5.39
C ILE A 95 15.42 -1.83 -6.02
N ASP A 96 16.51 -1.61 -5.29
CA ASP A 96 17.83 -1.98 -5.78
C ASP A 96 18.01 -3.51 -5.83
N LEU A 97 17.37 -4.25 -4.93
CA LEU A 97 17.34 -5.72 -5.01
C LEU A 97 16.56 -6.19 -6.23
N LEU A 98 15.46 -5.52 -6.59
CA LEU A 98 14.66 -5.84 -7.78
C LEU A 98 15.37 -5.50 -9.11
N LYS A 99 16.38 -4.63 -9.08
CA LYS A 99 17.17 -4.25 -10.26
C LYS A 99 18.41 -5.11 -10.48
N SER A 100 18.89 -5.78 -9.43
CA SER A 100 20.01 -6.72 -9.52
C SER A 100 19.50 -8.09 -10.01
N GLU A 101 19.33 -8.22 -11.32
CA GLU A 101 19.29 -9.51 -12.03
C GLU A 101 20.69 -10.04 -12.30
#